data_AF-A0A3A4SKF1-F1
#
_entry.id   AF-A0A3A4SKF1-F1
#
_cell.length_a   1.000
_cell.length_b   1.000
_cell.length_c   1.000
_cell.angle_alpha   90.00
_cell.angle_beta   90.00
_cell.angle_gamma   90.00
#
_symmetry.space_group_name_H-M   'P 1'
#
loop_
_entity.id
_entity.type
_entity.pdbx_description
1 polymer ?
#
loop_
_entity_poly.entity_id
_entity_poly.type
_entity_poly.pdbx_seq_one_letter_code
_entity_poly.pdbx_strand_id
1 'polypeptide(L)'
;MLYPLLSPWIKFPALGILLNGIYFGLILAGMTVAAVLFYKQMARTGVDPNRLRAFVVLSGVMAFPLGVIGSQAANMFYFPPEQWSFVFFSEQFFSGPHQTFHASLILPLAFLLVMAAVFRLNLSHVADTVFLYLPLGHAVGRTGCFLVGCCWGNFVTLTCIGREFSFHNPVPLYEVLLNLFLFFFLRFHYRRIYVTRQLEGQGGRVTALYLVGYGAIRMLLETIRPEQVVGFGMTLAQWGMMVFMLTGLVMQALIFCHRHARKTESMNRSLHPAVVRLAGFLLSLVLVAGAAAFLLNRKLIPWPFHGADTVAGTWGRIPVYLPLTVFSLGSIFWISDTTRPVWNHFRRGRFSPSFLAGLAVSAGYSLYLYLSCSFALKGMGFVFPAMALGLLNAVTEELLFRLVLFQLLFRLIGSMKWSNLVQAVIYGFPHLFIGGPAFFGYAAFYGLVLGWITRTNRSILPAIICHFIADIGAVGLPLLVNPLR
;
A
#
# COMPACT_ATOMS: atom_id res chain seq x y z
N MET A 1 4.37 6.31 48.23
CA MET A 1 5.46 7.28 48.46
C MET A 1 6.30 6.79 49.63
N LEU A 2 7.61 6.73 49.48
CA LEU A 2 8.53 6.21 50.50
C LEU A 2 8.84 7.26 51.58
N TYR A 3 8.87 8.55 51.25
CA TYR A 3 9.20 9.59 52.24
C TYR A 3 8.25 9.59 53.45
N PRO A 4 6.91 9.66 53.32
CA PRO A 4 6.02 9.67 54.48
C PRO A 4 6.05 8.36 55.29
N LEU A 5 6.42 7.24 54.65
CA LEU A 5 6.52 5.92 55.29
C LEU A 5 7.82 5.79 56.11
N LEU A 6 8.92 6.38 55.62
CA LEU A 6 10.26 6.22 56.20
C LEU A 6 10.69 7.37 57.10
N SER A 7 10.15 8.58 56.91
CA SER A 7 10.49 9.76 57.71
C SER A 7 10.22 9.64 59.22
N PRO A 8 9.26 8.82 59.71
CA PRO A 8 9.12 8.57 61.14
C PRO A 8 10.28 7.76 61.74
N TRP A 9 10.98 6.97 60.92
CA TRP A 9 11.99 6.00 61.36
C TRP A 9 13.43 6.41 61.04
N ILE A 10 13.63 7.18 59.97
CA ILE A 10 14.97 7.56 59.47
C ILE A 10 15.04 9.08 59.34
N LYS A 11 16.01 9.69 60.03
CA LYS A 11 16.26 11.15 59.98
C LYS A 11 17.23 11.53 58.86
N PHE A 12 17.26 12.82 58.50
CA PHE A 12 18.30 13.38 57.62
C PHE A 12 19.66 13.40 58.34
N PRO A 13 20.80 13.16 57.64
CA PRO A 13 20.95 13.03 56.18
C PRO A 13 20.70 11.62 55.61
N ALA A 14 20.61 10.58 56.45
CA ALA A 14 20.50 9.19 56.01
C ALA A 14 19.28 8.92 55.12
N LEU A 15 18.11 9.51 55.45
CA LEU A 15 16.91 9.42 54.63
C LEU A 15 17.13 9.98 53.23
N GLY A 16 17.84 11.11 53.10
CA GLY A 16 18.16 11.73 51.82
C GLY A 16 19.07 10.85 50.96
N ILE A 17 20.10 10.25 51.57
CA ILE A 17 21.00 9.31 50.89
C ILE A 17 20.22 8.10 50.37
N LEU A 18 19.33 7.53 51.18
CA LEU A 18 18.50 6.39 50.80
C LEU A 18 17.58 6.74 49.61
N LEU A 19 16.84 7.84 49.70
CA LEU A 19 15.90 8.26 48.64
C LEU A 19 16.64 8.60 47.33
N ASN A 20 17.79 9.28 47.41
CA ASN A 20 18.63 9.54 46.24
C ASN A 20 19.20 8.25 45.65
N GLY A 21 19.62 7.31 46.49
CA GLY A 21 20.09 5.99 46.06
C GLY A 21 19.03 5.22 45.28
N ILE A 22 17.78 5.23 45.75
CA ILE A 22 16.65 4.61 45.04
C ILE A 22 16.39 5.33 43.71
N TYR A 23 16.39 6.66 43.71
CA TYR A 23 16.15 7.47 42.52
C TYR A 23 17.18 7.21 41.41
N PHE A 24 18.47 7.41 41.71
CA PHE A 24 19.55 7.19 40.75
C PHE A 24 19.73 5.72 40.40
N GLY A 25 19.53 4.81 41.36
CA GLY A 25 19.58 3.37 41.15
C GLY A 25 18.56 2.90 40.11
N LEU A 26 17.31 3.41 40.17
CA LEU A 26 16.29 3.07 39.17
C LEU A 26 16.56 3.70 37.80
N ILE A 27 17.13 4.90 37.73
CA ILE A 27 17.56 5.50 36.46
C ILE A 27 18.64 4.64 35.81
N LEU A 28 19.69 4.28 36.57
CA LEU A 28 20.77 3.41 36.08
C LEU A 28 20.23 2.04 35.67
N ALA A 29 19.35 1.44 36.47
CA ALA A 29 18.70 0.18 36.12
C ALA A 29 17.91 0.30 34.80
N GLY A 30 17.15 1.38 34.60
CA GLY A 30 16.43 1.66 33.36
C GLY A 30 17.36 1.75 32.15
N MET A 31 18.49 2.45 32.29
CA MET A 31 19.52 2.56 31.25
C MET A 31 20.15 1.20 30.93
N THR A 32 20.52 0.42 31.96
CA THR A 32 21.12 -0.91 31.78
C THR A 32 20.14 -1.88 31.13
N VAL A 33 18.87 -1.89 31.55
CA VAL A 33 17.83 -2.73 30.96
C VAL A 33 17.64 -2.37 29.48
N ALA A 34 17.54 -1.08 29.15
CA ALA A 34 17.42 -0.62 27.77
C ALA A 34 18.64 -1.06 26.91
N ALA A 35 19.86 -0.92 27.43
CA ALA A 35 21.09 -1.35 26.74
C ALA A 35 21.15 -2.86 26.51
N VAL A 36 20.79 -3.67 27.52
CA VAL A 36 20.75 -5.14 27.41
C VAL A 36 19.71 -5.59 26.38
N LEU A 37 18.53 -4.98 26.39
CA LEU A 37 17.46 -5.30 25.45
C LEU A 37 17.81 -4.84 24.02
N PHE A 38 18.47 -3.69 23.87
CA PHE A 38 19.03 -3.24 22.61
C PHE A 38 20.03 -4.27 22.06
N TYR A 39 21.00 -4.71 22.88
CA TYR A 39 21.98 -5.72 22.48
C TYR A 39 21.30 -7.02 22.02
N LYS A 40 20.39 -7.56 22.84
CA LYS A 40 19.65 -8.79 22.52
C LYS A 40 18.87 -8.68 21.22
N GLN A 41 18.33 -7.50 20.92
CA GLN A 41 17.54 -7.29 19.71
C GLN A 41 18.42 -7.13 18.47
N MET A 42 19.53 -6.40 18.55
CA MET A 42 20.49 -6.22 17.45
C MET A 42 21.29 -7.48 17.16
N ALA A 43 21.60 -8.30 18.16
CA ALA A 43 22.33 -9.55 17.98
C ALA A 43 21.56 -10.56 17.09
N ARG A 44 20.22 -10.44 17.02
CA ARG A 44 19.37 -11.30 16.19
C ARG A 44 19.41 -10.96 14.70
N THR A 45 20.04 -9.85 14.30
CA THR A 45 20.02 -9.36 12.91
C THR A 45 21.33 -9.61 12.16
N GLY A 46 22.15 -10.55 12.63
CA GLY A 46 23.37 -10.98 11.93
C GLY A 46 24.55 -10.00 12.02
N VAL A 47 24.51 -9.04 12.94
CA VAL A 47 25.64 -8.14 13.22
C VAL A 47 26.74 -8.92 13.96
N ASP A 48 28.01 -8.66 13.61
CA ASP A 48 29.16 -9.26 14.31
C ASP A 48 29.08 -9.02 15.85
N PRO A 49 29.08 -10.08 16.67
CA PRO A 49 28.89 -9.96 18.12
C PRO A 49 29.99 -9.15 18.82
N ASN A 50 31.23 -9.20 18.36
CA ASN A 50 32.34 -8.46 18.97
C ASN A 50 32.17 -6.97 18.75
N ARG A 51 31.89 -6.58 17.50
CA ARG A 51 31.61 -5.20 17.12
C ARG A 51 30.40 -4.63 17.86
N LEU A 52 29.31 -5.39 17.92
CA LEU A 52 28.09 -4.96 18.61
C LEU A 52 28.33 -4.79 20.12
N ARG A 53 29.09 -5.68 20.76
CA ARG A 53 29.46 -5.55 22.18
C ARG A 53 30.28 -4.29 22.43
N ALA A 54 31.31 -4.03 21.62
CA ALA A 54 32.14 -2.83 21.73
C ALA A 54 31.30 -1.55 21.60
N PHE A 55 30.39 -1.51 20.61
CA PHE A 55 29.46 -0.41 20.42
C PHE A 55 28.57 -0.18 21.65
N VAL A 56 27.89 -1.22 22.13
CA VAL A 56 26.95 -1.10 23.26
C VAL A 56 27.66 -0.68 24.55
N VAL A 57 28.84 -1.25 24.84
CA VAL A 57 29.61 -0.89 26.05
C VAL A 57 30.08 0.56 25.97
N LEU A 58 30.68 0.97 24.85
CA LEU A 58 31.19 2.34 24.69
C LEU A 58 30.06 3.36 24.75
N SER A 59 28.96 3.14 24.02
CA SER A 59 27.81 4.03 24.05
C SER A 59 27.11 4.04 25.42
N GLY A 60 27.03 2.90 26.11
CA GLY A 60 26.44 2.82 27.45
C GLY A 60 27.24 3.56 28.51
N VAL A 61 28.58 3.42 28.50
CA VAL A 61 29.48 4.12 29.43
C VAL A 61 29.47 5.62 29.17
N MET A 62 29.49 6.05 27.90
CA MET A 62 29.54 7.47 27.55
C MET A 62 28.18 8.18 27.64
N ALA A 63 27.05 7.45 27.65
CA ALA A 63 25.72 8.05 27.67
C ALA A 63 25.50 8.95 28.91
N PHE A 64 25.92 8.51 30.09
CA PHE A 64 25.70 9.29 31.32
C PHE A 64 26.59 10.54 31.39
N PRO A 65 27.94 10.45 31.23
CA PRO A 65 28.81 11.63 31.23
C PRO A 65 28.41 12.66 30.16
N LEU A 66 28.13 12.22 28.93
CA LEU A 66 27.70 13.12 27.86
C LEU A 66 26.32 13.74 28.15
N GLY A 67 25.44 13.02 28.84
CA GLY A 67 24.15 13.56 29.26
C GLY A 67 24.29 14.65 30.31
N VAL A 68 25.20 14.47 31.28
CA VAL A 68 25.52 15.51 32.28
C VAL A 68 26.11 16.75 31.61
N ILE A 69 27.10 16.57 30.73
CA ILE A 69 27.72 17.67 29.97
C ILE A 69 26.68 18.41 29.14
N GLY A 70 25.82 17.68 28.42
CA GLY A 70 24.76 18.27 27.60
C GLY A 70 23.75 19.05 28.43
N SER A 71 23.36 18.52 29.59
CA SER A 71 22.50 19.22 30.54
C SER A 71 23.13 20.50 31.09
N GLN A 72 24.40 20.44 31.48
CA GLN A 72 25.13 21.58 32.04
C GLN A 72 25.29 22.72 31.02
N ALA A 73 25.62 22.37 29.77
CA ALA A 73 25.75 23.33 28.67
C ALA A 73 24.47 24.12 28.38
N ALA A 74 23.30 23.61 28.78
CA ALA A 74 22.03 24.30 28.59
C ALA A 74 21.63 25.27 29.71
N ASN A 75 22.38 25.35 30.82
CA ASN A 75 22.02 26.23 31.94
C ASN A 75 21.89 27.71 31.54
N MET A 76 22.80 28.19 30.69
CA MET A 76 22.81 29.59 30.25
C MET A 76 21.49 30.01 29.59
N PHE A 77 20.80 29.10 28.89
CA PHE A 77 19.56 29.40 28.16
C PHE A 77 18.34 29.64 29.05
N TYR A 78 18.44 29.42 30.36
CA TYR A 78 17.38 29.79 31.31
C TYR A 78 17.46 31.26 31.74
N PHE A 79 18.54 31.95 31.38
CA PHE A 79 18.74 33.36 31.67
C PHE A 79 18.46 34.22 30.43
N PRO A 80 18.07 35.49 30.62
CA PRO A 80 17.81 36.40 29.51
C PRO A 80 19.02 36.54 28.57
N PRO A 81 18.82 36.62 27.24
CA PRO A 81 19.90 36.70 26.26
C PRO A 81 20.90 37.85 26.50
N GLU A 82 20.47 38.91 27.17
CA GLU A 82 21.28 40.07 27.51
C GLU A 82 22.42 39.73 28.49
N GLN A 83 22.29 38.63 29.24
CA GLN A 83 23.30 38.15 30.19
C GLN A 83 24.29 37.15 29.56
N TRP A 84 24.06 36.75 28.30
CA TRP A 84 24.85 35.69 27.68
C TRP A 84 26.24 36.20 27.31
N SER A 85 27.26 35.56 27.90
CA SER A 85 28.66 35.77 27.57
C SER A 85 29.43 34.47 27.73
N PHE A 86 30.63 34.38 27.18
CA PHE A 86 31.47 33.19 27.36
C PHE A 86 31.83 32.93 28.83
N VAL A 87 32.02 34.00 29.62
CA VAL A 87 32.29 33.91 31.06
C VAL A 87 31.05 33.40 31.80
N PHE A 88 29.87 33.95 31.48
CA PHE A 88 28.63 33.48 32.09
C PHE A 88 28.31 32.02 31.72
N PHE A 89 28.58 31.61 30.47
CA PHE A 89 28.47 30.22 30.07
C PHE A 89 29.35 29.30 30.93
N SER A 90 30.62 29.64 31.16
CA SER A 90 31.53 28.80 31.93
C SER A 90 31.10 28.69 33.39
N GLU A 91 30.69 29.81 34.01
CA GLU A 91 30.14 29.83 35.37
C GLU A 91 28.91 28.92 35.50
N GLN A 92 27.95 29.06 34.59
CA GLN A 92 26.73 28.26 34.59
C GLN A 92 26.98 26.79 34.21
N PHE A 93 28.00 26.50 33.40
CA PHE A 93 28.36 25.13 33.04
C PHE A 93 28.91 24.36 34.24
N PHE A 94 29.82 24.97 35.01
CA PHE A 94 30.46 24.30 36.16
C PHE A 94 29.66 24.38 37.45
N SER A 95 28.93 25.48 37.67
CA SER A 95 28.28 25.79 38.95
C SER A 95 26.77 26.07 38.84
N GLY A 96 26.19 25.94 37.65
CA GLY A 96 24.78 26.24 37.42
C GLY A 96 23.83 25.29 38.17
N PRO A 97 22.72 25.81 38.71
CA PRO A 97 21.79 25.02 39.51
C PRO A 97 20.80 24.20 38.68
N HIS A 98 20.64 24.49 37.38
CA HIS A 98 19.62 23.86 36.54
C HIS A 98 20.15 22.61 35.83
N GLN A 99 19.30 21.61 35.70
CA GLN A 99 19.57 20.43 34.89
C GLN A 99 18.41 20.19 33.93
N THR A 100 18.71 20.10 32.64
CA THR A 100 17.72 20.02 31.58
C THR A 100 17.72 18.66 30.94
N PHE A 101 16.59 17.97 31.07
CA PHE A 101 16.40 16.66 30.46
C PHE A 101 16.60 16.69 28.93
N HIS A 102 16.02 17.67 28.22
CA HIS A 102 16.11 17.73 26.75
C HIS A 102 17.55 17.89 26.25
N ALA A 103 18.34 18.75 26.89
CA ALA A 103 19.74 18.97 26.53
C ALA A 103 20.62 17.75 26.89
N SER A 104 20.26 17.01 27.94
CA SER A 104 20.95 15.77 28.31
C SER A 104 20.84 14.66 27.26
N LEU A 105 19.90 14.74 26.32
CA LEU A 105 19.74 13.71 25.27
C LEU A 105 20.56 13.98 24.01
N ILE A 106 20.97 15.23 23.77
CA ILE A 106 21.58 15.64 22.50
C ILE A 106 22.95 14.98 22.28
N LEU A 107 23.87 15.16 23.24
CA LEU A 107 25.23 14.62 23.11
C LEU A 107 25.29 13.09 23.14
N PRO A 108 24.55 12.37 24.03
CA PRO A 108 24.51 10.91 23.99
C PRO A 108 23.97 10.36 22.68
N LEU A 109 22.91 10.96 22.12
CA LEU A 109 22.33 10.52 20.85
C LEU A 109 23.28 10.78 19.69
N ALA A 110 23.91 11.97 19.64
CA ALA A 110 24.91 12.29 18.63
C ALA A 110 26.09 11.31 18.68
N PHE A 111 26.64 11.05 19.86
CA PHE A 111 27.71 10.07 20.06
C PHE A 111 27.30 8.67 19.61
N LEU A 112 26.09 8.22 19.96
CA LEU A 112 25.56 6.92 19.55
C LEU A 112 25.47 6.81 18.03
N LEU A 113 24.98 7.84 17.33
CA LEU A 113 24.87 7.85 15.87
C LEU A 113 26.25 7.89 15.19
N VAL A 114 27.20 8.66 15.72
CA VAL A 114 28.59 8.67 15.23
C VAL A 114 29.23 7.30 15.42
N MET A 115 29.13 6.70 16.61
CA MET A 115 29.69 5.38 16.84
C MET A 115 29.01 4.32 15.97
N ALA A 116 27.70 4.41 15.73
CA ALA A 116 27.00 3.51 14.82
C ALA A 116 27.56 3.60 13.40
N ALA A 117 27.90 4.81 12.93
CA ALA A 117 28.57 5.00 11.64
C ALA A 117 30.00 4.44 11.64
N VAL A 118 30.80 4.71 12.68
CA VAL A 118 32.17 4.21 12.84
C VAL A 118 32.21 2.68 12.83
N PHE A 119 31.27 2.03 13.53
CA PHE A 119 31.13 0.57 13.54
C PHE A 119 30.37 0.02 12.31
N ARG A 120 30.05 0.85 11.32
CA ARG A 120 29.35 0.47 10.07
C ARG A 120 28.03 -0.28 10.34
N LEU A 121 27.30 0.15 11.36
CA LEU A 121 25.97 -0.36 11.67
C LEU A 121 24.93 0.39 10.82
N ASN A 122 23.81 -0.26 10.53
CA ASN A 122 22.70 0.40 9.84
C ASN A 122 22.08 1.46 10.75
N LEU A 123 22.29 2.74 10.41
CA LEU A 123 21.87 3.88 11.24
C LEU A 123 20.36 3.88 11.52
N SER A 124 19.53 3.59 10.52
CA SER A 124 18.07 3.56 10.68
C SER A 124 17.63 2.45 11.63
N HIS A 125 18.27 1.28 11.56
CA HIS A 125 17.98 0.16 12.44
C HIS A 125 18.48 0.38 13.87
N VAL A 126 19.66 0.99 14.04
CA VAL A 126 20.16 1.41 15.35
C VAL A 126 19.22 2.44 15.97
N ALA A 127 18.88 3.51 15.25
CA ALA A 127 17.96 4.54 15.72
C ALA A 127 16.61 3.95 16.13
N ASP A 128 15.98 3.15 15.26
CA ASP A 128 14.68 2.53 15.55
C ASP A 128 14.73 1.58 16.76
N THR A 129 15.88 0.92 17.01
CA THR A 129 16.04 0.05 18.18
C THR A 129 16.29 0.84 19.46
N VAL A 130 17.02 1.97 19.40
CA VAL A 130 17.18 2.87 20.55
C VAL A 130 15.83 3.48 20.94
N PHE A 131 15.12 4.08 19.98
CA PHE A 131 13.83 4.72 20.22
C PHE A 131 12.71 3.73 20.56
N LEU A 132 12.88 2.44 20.25
CA LEU A 132 12.02 1.38 20.77
C LEU A 132 12.15 1.24 22.29
N TYR A 133 13.38 1.21 22.84
CA TYR A 133 13.61 0.93 24.27
C TYR A 133 13.69 2.19 25.15
N LEU A 134 13.78 3.37 24.55
CA LEU A 134 13.81 4.64 25.27
C LEU A 134 12.58 4.88 26.18
N PRO A 135 11.32 4.65 25.73
CA PRO A 135 10.15 4.77 26.62
C PRO A 135 10.21 3.79 27.81
N LEU A 136 10.75 2.59 27.59
CA LEU A 136 10.85 1.59 28.65
C LEU A 136 11.83 2.04 29.74
N GLY A 137 13.01 2.54 29.34
CA GLY A 137 13.97 3.12 30.27
C GLY A 137 13.38 4.32 31.04
N HIS A 138 12.61 5.16 30.33
CA HIS A 138 11.94 6.31 30.95
C HIS A 138 10.86 5.89 31.96
N ALA A 139 10.06 4.87 31.67
CA ALA A 139 9.09 4.31 32.61
C ALA A 139 9.74 3.78 33.90
N VAL A 140 10.89 3.10 33.79
CA VAL A 140 11.65 2.66 34.98
C VAL A 140 12.14 3.86 35.79
N GLY A 141 12.71 4.88 35.14
CA GLY A 141 13.15 6.10 35.82
C GLY A 141 12.01 6.85 36.52
N ARG A 142 10.83 6.96 35.88
CA ARG A 142 9.64 7.61 36.47
C ARG A 142 9.02 6.84 37.62
N THR A 143 9.24 5.54 37.68
CA THR A 143 8.90 4.76 38.89
C THR A 143 9.72 5.24 40.08
N GLY A 144 10.99 5.62 39.88
CA GLY A 144 11.80 6.28 40.91
C GLY A 144 11.21 7.61 41.37
N CYS A 145 10.78 8.48 40.44
CA CYS A 145 10.09 9.73 40.78
C CYS A 145 8.84 9.47 41.64
N PHE A 146 8.03 8.49 41.24
CA PHE A 146 6.80 8.12 41.95
C PHE A 146 7.07 7.62 43.37
N LEU A 147 8.10 6.77 43.54
CA LEU A 147 8.47 6.21 44.85
C LEU A 147 9.01 7.29 45.79
N VAL A 148 9.91 8.16 45.31
CA VAL A 148 10.50 9.24 46.11
C VAL A 148 9.50 10.36 46.39
N GLY A 149 8.48 10.52 45.54
CA GLY A 149 7.45 11.54 45.69
C GLY A 149 7.79 12.86 45.00
N CYS A 150 8.60 12.84 43.93
CA CYS A 150 8.94 14.04 43.16
C CYS A 150 8.15 14.14 41.84
N CYS A 151 8.12 15.33 41.26
CA CYS A 151 7.48 15.63 39.97
C CYS A 151 5.94 15.46 39.92
N TRP A 152 5.24 15.74 41.02
CA TRP A 152 3.78 15.77 41.06
C TRP A 152 3.21 16.97 40.29
N GLY A 153 2.01 16.80 39.75
CA GLY A 153 1.31 17.84 39.00
C GLY A 153 0.50 18.78 39.89
N ASN A 154 -0.27 19.64 39.21
CA ASN A 154 -1.20 20.59 39.81
C ASN A 154 -2.24 19.87 40.69
N PHE A 155 -2.75 20.59 41.67
CA PHE A 155 -3.79 20.12 42.57
C PHE A 155 -5.13 20.02 41.82
N VAL A 156 -5.87 18.94 42.04
CA VAL A 156 -7.20 18.73 41.43
C VAL A 156 -8.19 18.42 42.54
N THR A 157 -9.35 19.07 42.46
CA THR A 157 -10.50 18.81 43.32
C THR A 157 -11.54 18.03 42.51
N LEU A 158 -11.85 16.80 42.95
CA LEU A 158 -12.90 15.97 42.37
C LEU A 158 -14.07 15.88 43.35
N THR A 159 -15.26 16.28 42.91
CA THR A 159 -16.49 16.08 43.69
C THR A 159 -17.11 14.75 43.31
N CYS A 160 -17.12 13.78 44.23
CA CYS A 160 -17.73 12.48 44.05
C CYS A 160 -18.75 12.21 45.17
N ILE A 161 -20.01 11.96 44.80
CA ILE A 161 -21.11 11.68 45.75
C ILE A 161 -21.19 12.77 46.85
N GLY A 162 -21.16 14.05 46.44
CA GLY A 162 -21.24 15.19 47.36
C GLY A 162 -20.04 15.39 48.29
N ARG A 163 -18.95 14.62 48.14
CA ARG A 163 -17.69 14.81 48.86
C ARG A 163 -16.61 15.33 47.91
N GLU A 164 -15.89 16.35 48.36
CA GLU A 164 -14.72 16.88 47.65
C GLU A 164 -13.47 16.09 48.06
N PHE A 165 -12.80 15.53 47.06
CA PHE A 165 -11.50 14.88 47.21
C PHE A 165 -10.46 15.72 46.49
N SER A 166 -9.48 16.22 47.23
CA SER A 166 -8.45 17.07 46.65
C SER A 166 -7.08 16.43 46.81
N PHE A 167 -6.36 16.27 45.70
CA PHE A 167 -5.06 15.61 45.66
C PHE A 167 -4.18 16.16 44.53
N HIS A 168 -2.87 15.96 44.66
CA HIS A 168 -1.93 16.28 43.58
C HIS A 168 -2.00 15.26 42.46
N ASN A 169 -1.97 15.70 41.21
CA ASN A 169 -1.92 14.80 40.06
C ASN A 169 -0.67 13.89 40.12
N PRO A 170 -0.81 12.56 40.09
CA PRO A 170 0.30 11.61 40.04
C PRO A 170 0.91 11.55 38.63
N VAL A 171 1.42 12.66 38.12
CA VAL A 171 2.07 12.77 36.81
C VAL A 171 3.14 11.69 36.58
N PRO A 172 4.00 11.34 37.56
CA PRO A 172 4.97 10.26 37.36
C PRO A 172 4.31 8.92 37.00
N LEU A 173 3.15 8.60 37.59
CA LEU A 173 2.40 7.38 37.27
C LEU A 173 1.82 7.44 35.85
N TYR A 174 1.26 8.59 35.46
CA TYR A 174 0.78 8.79 34.08
C TYR A 174 1.92 8.64 33.07
N GLU A 175 3.10 9.19 33.37
CA GLU A 175 4.30 9.02 32.52
C GLU A 175 4.73 7.56 32.42
N VAL A 176 4.70 6.78 33.51
CA VAL A 176 4.99 5.33 33.47
C VAL A 176 4.01 4.62 32.53
N LEU A 177 2.71 4.82 32.72
CA LEU A 177 1.67 4.12 31.95
C LEU A 177 1.73 4.49 30.46
N LEU A 178 1.86 5.79 30.15
CA LEU A 178 1.89 6.28 28.77
C LEU A 178 3.18 5.88 28.05
N ASN A 179 4.33 5.85 28.74
CA ASN A 179 5.57 5.34 28.15
C ASN A 179 5.52 3.83 27.91
N LEU A 180 4.91 3.05 28.81
CA LEU A 180 4.70 1.61 28.58
C LEU A 180 3.76 1.36 27.40
N PHE A 181 2.67 2.12 27.29
CA PHE A 181 1.79 2.09 26.13
C PHE A 181 2.56 2.40 24.84
N LEU A 182 3.35 3.48 24.84
CA LEU A 182 4.19 3.86 23.70
C LEU A 182 5.19 2.75 23.35
N PHE A 183 5.84 2.14 24.35
CA PHE A 183 6.74 1.01 24.14
C PHE A 183 6.07 -0.16 23.41
N PHE A 184 4.89 -0.60 23.85
CA PHE A 184 4.18 -1.70 23.20
C PHE A 184 3.72 -1.34 21.78
N PHE A 185 3.27 -0.10 21.57
CA PHE A 185 2.92 0.41 20.25
C PHE A 185 4.12 0.42 19.29
N LEU A 186 5.27 0.95 19.74
CA LEU A 186 6.51 0.96 18.96
C LEU A 186 7.02 -0.46 18.70
N ARG A 187 6.92 -1.37 19.67
CA ARG A 187 7.30 -2.78 19.51
C ARG A 187 6.48 -3.47 18.45
N PHE A 188 5.18 -3.19 18.37
CA PHE A 188 4.30 -3.71 17.34
C PHE A 188 4.75 -3.27 15.94
N HIS A 189 5.07 -2.00 15.75
CA HIS A 189 5.58 -1.48 14.48
C HIS A 189 6.98 -2.00 14.15
N TYR A 190 7.88 -2.05 15.14
CA TYR A 190 9.22 -2.60 14.98
C TYR A 190 9.20 -4.05 14.48
N ARG A 191 8.35 -4.90 15.07
CA ARG A 191 8.20 -6.29 14.60
C ARG A 191 7.75 -6.37 13.15
N ARG A 192 6.86 -5.48 12.70
CA ARG A 192 6.41 -5.45 11.30
C ARG A 192 7.49 -5.05 10.31
N ILE A 193 8.46 -4.26 10.74
CA ILE A 193 9.57 -3.79 9.90
C ILE A 193 10.70 -4.83 9.89
N TYR A 194 11.20 -5.23 11.07
CA TYR A 194 12.43 -6.00 11.20
C TYR A 194 12.25 -7.52 11.39
N VAL A 195 11.08 -7.97 11.85
CA VAL A 195 10.84 -9.39 12.15
C VAL A 195 9.96 -10.06 11.09
N THR A 196 8.74 -9.57 10.88
CA THR A 196 7.82 -10.16 9.89
C THR A 196 8.06 -9.64 8.48
N ARG A 197 8.89 -8.59 8.34
CA ARG A 197 9.22 -7.91 7.07
C ARG A 197 8.02 -7.44 6.25
N GLN A 198 6.84 -7.30 6.87
CA GLN A 198 5.64 -6.74 6.24
C GLN A 198 5.82 -5.27 5.83
N LEU A 199 6.72 -4.55 6.51
CA LEU A 199 7.07 -3.16 6.25
C LEU A 199 8.57 -3.02 5.92
N GLU A 200 9.13 -3.98 5.18
CA GLU A 200 10.54 -3.95 4.77
C GLU A 200 10.88 -2.65 4.01
N GLY A 201 12.07 -2.11 4.27
CA GLY A 201 12.53 -0.84 3.71
C GLY A 201 11.99 0.43 4.40
N GLN A 202 11.20 0.31 5.47
CA GLN A 202 10.70 1.46 6.26
C GLN A 202 11.55 1.72 7.51
N GLY A 203 12.88 1.63 7.38
CA GLY A 203 13.80 1.99 8.46
C GLY A 203 13.65 3.47 8.84
N GLY A 204 13.70 3.79 10.13
CA GLY A 204 13.47 5.13 10.66
C GLY A 204 12.01 5.39 11.06
N ARG A 205 11.09 4.48 10.75
CA ARG A 205 9.66 4.65 11.06
C ARG A 205 9.39 4.55 12.55
N VAL A 206 10.10 3.68 13.29
CA VAL A 206 9.88 3.56 14.74
C VAL A 206 10.37 4.83 15.45
N THR A 207 11.49 5.37 15.02
CA THR A 207 12.02 6.67 15.46
C THR A 207 11.00 7.79 15.22
N ALA A 208 10.46 7.89 14.00
CA ALA A 208 9.45 8.89 13.66
C ALA A 208 8.20 8.78 14.55
N LEU A 209 7.69 7.56 14.77
CA LEU A 209 6.53 7.32 15.62
C LEU A 209 6.82 7.62 17.11
N TYR A 210 8.04 7.37 17.59
CA TYR A 210 8.45 7.76 18.94
C TYR A 210 8.41 9.29 19.09
N LEU A 211 9.02 10.02 18.16
CA LEU A 211 9.09 11.48 18.24
C LEU A 211 7.69 12.12 18.28
N VAL A 212 6.77 11.63 17.46
CA VAL A 212 5.37 12.08 17.49
C VAL A 212 4.66 11.65 18.77
N GLY A 213 4.76 10.36 19.13
CA GLY A 213 4.03 9.79 20.28
C GLY A 213 4.49 10.34 21.62
N TYR A 214 5.80 10.38 21.85
CA TYR A 214 6.38 10.95 23.07
C TYR A 214 6.16 12.47 23.13
N GLY A 215 6.29 13.17 22.00
CA GLY A 215 5.96 14.60 21.89
C GLY A 215 4.51 14.90 22.30
N ALA A 216 3.55 14.11 21.80
CA ALA A 216 2.14 14.24 22.15
C ALA A 216 1.86 13.93 23.63
N ILE A 217 2.41 12.82 24.16
CA ILE A 217 2.30 12.47 25.58
C ILE A 217 2.80 13.63 26.45
N ARG A 218 3.97 14.17 26.12
CA ARG A 218 4.59 15.22 26.92
C ARG A 218 3.87 16.55 26.80
N MET A 219 3.35 16.89 25.61
CA MET A 219 2.50 18.06 25.39
C MET A 219 1.27 18.05 26.30
N LEU A 220 0.59 16.90 26.39
CA LEU A 220 -0.59 16.72 27.23
C LEU A 220 -0.24 16.79 28.71
N LEU A 221 0.78 16.04 29.14
CA LEU A 221 1.15 16.00 30.55
C LEU A 221 1.70 17.32 31.07
N GLU A 222 2.27 18.16 30.22
CA GLU A 222 2.74 19.47 30.67
C GLU A 222 1.59 20.38 31.12
N THR A 223 0.40 20.25 30.54
CA THR A 223 -0.78 21.06 30.93
C THR A 223 -1.22 20.86 32.38
N ILE A 224 -0.89 19.70 32.96
CA ILE A 224 -1.21 19.34 34.34
C ILE A 224 -0.01 19.51 35.28
N ARG A 225 1.12 20.02 34.79
CA ARG A 225 2.33 20.27 35.61
C ARG A 225 2.45 21.75 35.98
N PRO A 226 3.03 22.07 37.14
CA PRO A 226 3.27 23.45 37.57
C PRO A 226 4.56 23.99 36.92
N GLU A 227 4.58 24.11 35.60
CA GLU A 227 5.76 24.57 34.83
C GLU A 227 5.55 26.00 34.33
N GLN A 228 6.64 26.77 34.22
CA GLN A 228 6.56 28.16 33.80
C GLN A 228 6.26 28.27 32.30
N VAL A 229 5.31 29.15 31.98
CA VAL A 229 5.00 29.53 30.60
C VAL A 229 6.05 30.53 30.13
N VAL A 230 6.74 30.19 29.04
CA VAL A 230 7.86 30.98 28.51
C VAL A 230 7.41 31.87 27.34
N GLY A 231 6.34 31.49 26.62
CA GLY A 231 5.77 32.32 25.56
C GLY A 231 4.58 31.68 24.85
N PHE A 232 3.67 32.51 24.31
CA PHE A 232 2.44 32.10 23.61
C PHE A 232 1.54 31.12 24.40
N GLY A 233 1.54 31.21 25.73
CA GLY A 233 0.77 30.29 26.58
C GLY A 233 1.37 28.88 26.70
N MET A 234 2.60 28.66 26.21
CA MET A 234 3.28 27.35 26.21
C MET A 234 4.57 27.35 27.05
N THR A 235 4.90 26.20 27.62
CA THR A 235 6.17 25.98 28.35
C THR A 235 7.31 25.68 27.38
N LEU A 236 8.56 25.80 27.86
CA LEU A 236 9.74 25.43 27.07
C LEU A 236 9.71 23.97 26.59
N ALA A 237 9.23 23.06 27.44
CA ALA A 237 9.09 21.65 27.08
C ALA A 237 8.07 21.46 25.96
N GLN A 238 6.94 22.17 25.99
CA GLN A 238 5.94 22.10 24.91
C GLN A 238 6.51 22.58 23.57
N TRP A 239 7.27 23.67 23.56
CA TRP A 239 8.00 24.12 22.36
C TRP A 239 8.96 23.03 21.84
N GLY A 240 9.76 22.43 22.71
CA GLY A 240 10.64 21.32 22.33
C GLY A 240 9.88 20.10 21.77
N MET A 241 8.70 19.79 22.33
CA MET A 241 7.88 18.68 21.86
C MET A 241 7.22 18.95 20.51
N MET A 242 6.91 20.21 20.18
CA MET A 242 6.45 20.56 18.83
C MET A 242 7.53 20.27 17.77
N VAL A 243 8.78 20.61 18.08
CA VAL A 243 9.91 20.29 17.19
C VAL A 243 10.03 18.78 17.01
N PHE A 244 9.94 18.00 18.09
CA PHE A 244 9.95 16.54 18.01
C PHE A 244 8.83 16.01 17.12
N MET A 245 7.60 16.46 17.33
CA MET A 245 6.44 16.05 16.53
C MET A 245 6.61 16.42 15.05
N LEU A 246 7.06 17.64 14.75
CA LEU A 246 7.31 18.09 13.38
C LEU A 246 8.39 17.25 12.70
N THR A 247 9.53 17.01 13.37
CA THR A 247 10.60 16.16 12.84
C THR A 247 10.09 14.74 12.58
N GLY A 248 9.32 14.16 13.51
CA GLY A 248 8.72 12.83 13.34
C GLY A 248 7.74 12.77 12.16
N LEU A 249 6.90 13.79 11.97
CA LEU A 249 5.97 13.89 10.85
C LEU A 249 6.70 14.02 9.51
N VAL A 250 7.75 14.86 9.45
CA VAL A 250 8.58 15.02 8.25
C VAL A 250 9.27 13.70 7.91
N MET A 251 9.88 13.02 8.89
CA MET A 251 10.48 11.70 8.67
C MET A 251 9.45 10.69 8.13
N GLN A 252 8.25 10.66 8.72
CA GLN A 252 7.18 9.76 8.29
C GLN A 252 6.73 10.06 6.85
N ALA A 253 6.64 11.34 6.48
CA ALA A 253 6.32 11.79 5.13
C ALA A 253 7.43 11.42 4.14
N LEU A 254 8.71 11.64 4.48
CA LEU A 254 9.85 11.27 3.63
C LEU A 254 9.91 9.76 3.38
N ILE A 255 9.69 8.93 4.41
CA ILE A 255 9.62 7.46 4.27
C ILE A 255 8.45 7.07 3.35
N PHE A 256 7.30 7.74 3.48
CA PHE A 256 6.13 7.51 2.64
C PHE A 256 6.39 7.91 1.17
N CYS A 257 6.95 9.09 0.95
CA CYS A 257 7.30 9.60 -0.38
C CYS A 257 8.35 8.73 -1.06
N HIS A 258 9.41 8.32 -0.35
CA HIS A 258 10.44 7.44 -0.92
C HIS A 258 9.87 6.06 -1.31
N ARG A 259 8.92 5.54 -0.52
CA ARG A 259 8.18 4.32 -0.86
C ARG A 259 7.30 4.50 -2.08
N HIS A 260 6.54 5.60 -2.16
CA HIS A 260 5.71 5.89 -3.31
C HIS A 260 6.56 6.07 -4.57
N ALA A 261 7.68 6.78 -4.49
CA ALA A 261 8.62 6.93 -5.59
C ALA A 261 9.17 5.57 -6.07
N ARG A 262 9.68 4.72 -5.15
CA ARG A 262 10.15 3.37 -5.52
C ARG A 262 9.06 2.46 -6.08
N LYS A 263 7.83 2.55 -5.55
CA LYS A 263 6.67 1.80 -6.07
C LYS A 263 6.28 2.30 -7.45
N THR A 264 6.24 3.61 -7.67
CA THR A 264 5.91 4.23 -8.97
C THR A 264 7.01 3.97 -10.01
N GLU A 265 8.28 3.98 -9.63
CA GLU A 265 9.42 3.69 -10.50
C GLU A 265 9.47 2.20 -10.90
N SER A 266 9.23 1.30 -9.94
CA SER A 266 9.00 -0.14 -10.19
C SER A 266 7.81 -0.39 -11.11
N MET A 267 6.71 0.36 -10.90
CA MET A 267 5.49 0.23 -11.69
C MET A 267 5.65 0.80 -13.10
N ASN A 268 6.27 1.97 -13.27
CA ASN A 268 6.56 2.58 -14.58
C ASN A 268 7.50 1.73 -15.45
N ARG A 269 8.50 1.08 -14.84
CA ARG A 269 9.42 0.17 -15.57
C ARG A 269 8.70 -1.09 -16.09
N SER A 270 7.61 -1.52 -15.43
CA SER A 270 6.76 -2.65 -15.84
C SER A 270 5.58 -2.27 -16.74
N LEU A 271 5.10 -1.02 -16.68
CA LEU A 271 3.96 -0.51 -17.45
C LEU A 271 4.34 -0.11 -18.88
N HIS A 272 5.55 0.41 -19.11
CA HIS A 272 5.96 0.93 -20.43
C HIS A 272 5.82 -0.11 -21.56
N PRO A 273 6.25 -1.38 -21.41
CA PRO A 273 6.05 -2.41 -22.44
C PRO A 273 4.58 -2.83 -22.60
N ALA A 274 3.78 -2.81 -21.53
CA ALA A 274 2.38 -3.22 -21.56
C ALA A 274 1.48 -2.17 -22.25
N VAL A 275 1.75 -0.88 -22.00
CA VAL A 275 1.05 0.24 -22.65
C VAL A 275 1.36 0.27 -24.14
N VAL A 276 2.64 0.13 -24.53
CA VAL A 276 3.04 0.09 -25.94
C VAL A 276 2.36 -1.05 -26.70
N ARG A 277 2.24 -2.23 -26.09
CA ARG A 277 1.56 -3.37 -26.72
C ARG A 277 0.05 -3.19 -26.83
N LEU A 278 -0.61 -2.65 -25.82
CA LEU A 278 -2.04 -2.35 -25.91
C LEU A 278 -2.30 -1.28 -26.97
N ALA A 279 -1.52 -0.21 -26.97
CA ALA A 279 -1.62 0.86 -27.97
C ALA A 279 -1.37 0.33 -29.39
N GLY A 280 -0.34 -0.50 -29.57
CA GLY A 280 -0.04 -1.14 -30.86
C GLY A 280 -1.14 -2.08 -31.34
N PHE A 281 -1.70 -2.91 -30.45
CA PHE A 281 -2.86 -3.75 -30.78
C PHE A 281 -4.08 -2.91 -31.19
N LEU A 282 -4.47 -1.91 -30.39
CA LEU A 282 -5.62 -1.06 -30.68
C LEU A 282 -5.44 -0.28 -31.99
N LEU A 283 -4.24 0.26 -32.24
CA LEU A 283 -3.92 0.93 -33.50
C LEU A 283 -4.04 -0.05 -34.69
N SER A 284 -3.50 -1.27 -34.57
CA SER A 284 -3.62 -2.28 -35.63
C SER A 284 -5.07 -2.69 -35.88
N LEU A 285 -5.90 -2.81 -34.84
CA LEU A 285 -7.32 -3.11 -34.94
C LEU A 285 -8.09 -2.00 -35.67
N VAL A 286 -7.84 -0.74 -35.31
CA VAL A 286 -8.47 0.42 -35.96
C VAL A 286 -8.04 0.54 -37.42
N LEU A 287 -6.76 0.33 -37.74
CA LEU A 287 -6.26 0.38 -39.12
C LEU A 287 -6.88 -0.72 -39.99
N VAL A 288 -6.94 -1.96 -39.49
CA VAL A 288 -7.53 -3.08 -40.24
C VAL A 288 -9.04 -2.92 -40.39
N ALA A 289 -9.76 -2.53 -39.33
CA ALA A 289 -11.18 -2.26 -39.39
C ALA A 289 -11.49 -1.08 -40.34
N GLY A 290 -10.68 -0.02 -40.29
CA GLY A 290 -10.78 1.13 -41.18
C GLY A 290 -10.52 0.78 -42.65
N ALA A 291 -9.50 -0.04 -42.93
CA ALA A 291 -9.24 -0.56 -44.27
C ALA A 291 -10.40 -1.42 -44.79
N ALA A 292 -10.93 -2.33 -43.97
CA ALA A 292 -12.10 -3.14 -44.32
C ALA A 292 -13.32 -2.25 -44.60
N ALA A 293 -13.62 -1.29 -43.73
CA ALA A 293 -14.72 -0.34 -43.90
C ALA A 293 -14.55 0.50 -45.18
N PHE A 294 -13.33 0.94 -45.49
CA PHE A 294 -13.02 1.68 -46.72
C PHE A 294 -13.30 0.84 -47.96
N LEU A 295 -12.80 -0.41 -48.01
CA LEU A 295 -13.01 -1.33 -49.14
C LEU A 295 -14.50 -1.63 -49.36
N LEU A 296 -15.25 -1.82 -48.27
CA LEU A 296 -16.69 -2.06 -48.31
C LEU A 296 -17.47 -0.83 -48.77
N ASN A 297 -17.16 0.36 -48.25
CA ASN A 297 -17.85 1.61 -48.61
C ASN A 297 -17.60 2.00 -50.08
N ARG A 298 -16.40 1.70 -50.59
CA ARG A 298 -16.07 1.87 -52.01
C ARG A 298 -16.60 0.74 -52.91
N LYS A 299 -17.30 -0.25 -52.36
CA LYS A 299 -17.83 -1.44 -53.06
C LYS A 299 -16.74 -2.22 -53.81
N LEU A 300 -15.49 -2.17 -53.34
CA LEU A 300 -14.36 -2.90 -53.92
C LEU A 300 -14.37 -4.38 -53.52
N ILE A 301 -14.92 -4.68 -52.35
CA ILE A 301 -15.23 -6.03 -51.89
C ILE A 301 -16.69 -6.07 -51.44
N PRO A 302 -17.37 -7.21 -51.57
CA PRO A 302 -18.75 -7.30 -51.13
C PRO A 302 -18.81 -7.61 -49.62
N TRP A 303 -19.89 -7.20 -48.94
CA TRP A 303 -20.07 -7.53 -47.52
C TRP A 303 -20.07 -9.06 -47.33
N PRO A 304 -19.19 -9.63 -46.47
CA PRO A 304 -19.03 -11.08 -46.36
C PRO A 304 -20.31 -11.81 -45.99
N PHE A 305 -21.15 -11.19 -45.16
CA PHE A 305 -22.38 -11.79 -44.64
C PHE A 305 -23.64 -11.42 -45.45
N HIS A 306 -23.47 -10.77 -46.60
CA HIS A 306 -24.60 -10.48 -47.48
C HIS A 306 -24.98 -11.73 -48.27
N GLY A 307 -26.29 -11.96 -48.44
CA GLY A 307 -26.83 -13.09 -49.19
C GLY A 307 -26.24 -13.19 -50.60
N ALA A 308 -26.00 -14.44 -51.05
CA ALA A 308 -25.65 -14.76 -52.43
C ALA A 308 -26.72 -15.68 -53.04
N ASP A 309 -26.96 -15.55 -54.34
CA ASP A 309 -28.01 -16.31 -55.05
C ASP A 309 -27.59 -17.75 -55.36
N THR A 310 -26.29 -18.05 -55.31
CA THR A 310 -25.73 -19.38 -55.58
C THR A 310 -24.90 -19.90 -54.42
N VAL A 311 -24.85 -21.24 -54.28
CA VAL A 311 -24.00 -21.91 -53.28
C VAL A 311 -22.53 -21.55 -53.50
N ALA A 312 -22.07 -21.55 -54.75
CA ALA A 312 -20.70 -21.15 -55.11
C ALA A 312 -20.40 -19.68 -54.72
N GLY A 313 -21.35 -18.76 -54.93
CA GLY A 313 -21.22 -17.37 -54.51
C GLY A 313 -21.17 -17.19 -52.99
N THR A 314 -21.79 -18.10 -52.23
CA THR A 314 -21.73 -18.13 -50.76
C THR A 314 -20.37 -18.62 -50.28
N TRP A 315 -19.82 -19.68 -50.89
CA TRP A 315 -18.43 -20.11 -50.66
C TRP A 315 -17.42 -19.01 -51.03
N GLY A 316 -17.68 -18.24 -52.08
CA GLY A 316 -16.88 -17.09 -52.49
C GLY A 316 -16.78 -15.96 -51.45
N ARG A 317 -17.60 -15.96 -50.40
CA ARG A 317 -17.52 -14.98 -49.29
C ARG A 317 -16.43 -15.29 -48.28
N ILE A 318 -16.03 -16.55 -48.15
CA ILE A 318 -15.01 -16.97 -47.18
C ILE A 318 -13.64 -16.34 -47.46
N PRO A 319 -13.12 -16.35 -48.70
CA PRO A 319 -11.87 -15.66 -49.02
C PRO A 319 -11.90 -14.15 -48.74
N VAL A 320 -13.07 -13.51 -48.86
CA VAL A 320 -13.25 -12.08 -48.57
C VAL A 320 -13.07 -11.78 -47.07
N TYR A 321 -13.48 -12.72 -46.20
CA TYR A 321 -13.33 -12.59 -44.75
C TYR A 321 -11.96 -13.03 -44.23
N LEU A 322 -11.25 -13.90 -44.98
CA LEU A 322 -9.99 -14.50 -44.57
C LEU A 322 -8.91 -13.49 -44.11
N PRO A 323 -8.73 -12.31 -44.74
CA PRO A 323 -7.77 -11.31 -44.25
C PRO A 323 -7.99 -10.89 -42.79
N LEU A 324 -9.25 -10.80 -42.34
CA LEU A 324 -9.57 -10.45 -40.95
C LEU A 324 -9.23 -11.60 -40.00
N THR A 325 -9.46 -12.84 -40.41
CA THR A 325 -9.04 -14.04 -39.65
C THR A 325 -7.51 -14.13 -39.56
N VAL A 326 -6.78 -13.85 -40.64
CA VAL A 326 -5.31 -13.80 -40.65
C VAL A 326 -4.80 -12.73 -39.70
N PHE A 327 -5.40 -11.54 -39.70
CA PHE A 327 -5.09 -10.49 -38.73
C PHE A 327 -5.35 -10.95 -37.28
N SER A 328 -6.49 -11.59 -37.02
CA SER A 328 -6.84 -12.11 -35.69
C SER A 328 -5.81 -13.12 -35.19
N LEU A 329 -5.36 -14.05 -36.04
CA LEU A 329 -4.29 -14.98 -35.70
C LEU A 329 -2.95 -14.25 -35.47
N GLY A 330 -2.60 -13.29 -36.32
CA GLY A 330 -1.39 -12.47 -36.18
C GLY A 330 -1.38 -11.62 -34.91
N SER A 331 -2.56 -11.19 -34.43
CA SER A 331 -2.69 -10.36 -33.23
C SER A 331 -2.21 -11.03 -31.94
N ILE A 332 -2.08 -12.37 -31.95
CA ILE A 332 -1.51 -13.15 -30.86
C ILE A 332 -0.06 -12.71 -30.56
N PHE A 333 0.67 -12.17 -31.55
CA PHE A 333 2.00 -11.60 -31.36
C PHE A 333 2.05 -10.56 -30.22
N TRP A 334 1.00 -9.75 -30.05
CA TRP A 334 0.93 -8.72 -29.00
C TRP A 334 0.97 -9.30 -27.58
N ILE A 335 0.59 -10.57 -27.41
CA ILE A 335 0.59 -11.31 -26.13
C ILE A 335 1.70 -12.39 -26.04
N SER A 336 2.68 -12.36 -26.94
CA SER A 336 3.78 -13.34 -27.04
C SER A 336 4.64 -13.52 -25.78
N ASP A 337 4.70 -12.51 -24.91
CA ASP A 337 5.48 -12.49 -23.66
C ASP A 337 4.63 -12.91 -22.44
N THR A 338 3.62 -13.75 -22.68
CA THR A 338 2.77 -14.30 -21.62
C THR A 338 3.39 -15.59 -21.10
N THR A 339 3.41 -15.76 -19.78
CA THR A 339 3.90 -16.99 -19.11
C THR A 339 3.08 -18.24 -19.43
N ARG A 340 2.01 -18.11 -20.25
CA ARG A 340 1.12 -19.21 -20.66
C ARG A 340 1.15 -19.36 -22.18
N PRO A 341 1.59 -20.53 -22.69
CA PRO A 341 1.45 -20.89 -24.10
C PRO A 341 0.01 -20.66 -24.59
N VAL A 342 -0.12 -20.09 -25.79
CA VAL A 342 -1.42 -19.78 -26.41
C VAL A 342 -2.34 -21.00 -26.45
N TRP A 343 -1.78 -22.18 -26.76
CA TRP A 343 -2.52 -23.45 -26.82
C TRP A 343 -3.23 -23.81 -25.50
N ASN A 344 -2.73 -23.35 -24.36
CA ASN A 344 -3.39 -23.61 -23.08
C ASN A 344 -4.73 -22.89 -22.94
N HIS A 345 -4.99 -21.86 -23.73
CA HIS A 345 -6.29 -21.18 -23.77
C HIS A 345 -7.35 -21.94 -24.56
N PHE A 346 -6.93 -22.94 -25.35
CA PHE A 346 -7.80 -23.80 -26.14
C PHE A 346 -8.06 -25.16 -25.48
N ARG A 347 -7.37 -25.47 -24.36
CA ARG A 347 -7.55 -26.75 -23.67
C ARG A 347 -8.98 -26.89 -23.16
N ARG A 348 -9.54 -28.10 -23.36
CA ARG A 348 -10.88 -28.47 -22.90
C ARG A 348 -10.84 -28.77 -21.39
N GLY A 349 -11.63 -28.01 -20.61
CA GLY A 349 -11.94 -28.32 -19.21
C GLY A 349 -13.34 -28.92 -19.06
N ARG A 350 -13.83 -29.09 -17.82
CA ARG A 350 -15.25 -29.37 -17.55
C ARG A 350 -16.06 -28.09 -17.79
N PHE A 351 -17.13 -28.19 -18.57
CA PHE A 351 -18.00 -27.06 -18.86
C PHE A 351 -18.70 -26.55 -17.59
N SER A 352 -18.64 -25.25 -17.36
CA SER A 352 -19.30 -24.60 -16.22
C SER A 352 -20.81 -24.41 -16.45
N PRO A 353 -21.61 -24.21 -15.39
CA PRO A 353 -23.01 -23.80 -15.52
C PRO A 353 -23.20 -22.50 -16.32
N SER A 354 -22.25 -21.56 -16.24
CA SER A 354 -22.26 -20.34 -17.05
C SER A 354 -22.13 -20.60 -18.55
N PHE A 355 -21.41 -21.65 -18.96
CA PHE A 355 -21.38 -22.06 -20.36
C PHE A 355 -22.73 -22.63 -20.79
N LEU A 356 -23.36 -23.50 -19.99
CA LEU A 356 -24.68 -24.05 -20.34
C LEU A 356 -25.74 -22.96 -20.47
N ALA A 357 -25.73 -21.97 -19.57
CA ALA A 357 -26.61 -20.81 -19.66
C ALA A 357 -26.33 -19.97 -20.93
N GLY A 358 -25.05 -19.69 -21.22
CA GLY A 358 -24.66 -18.98 -22.44
C GLY A 358 -25.10 -19.72 -23.70
N LEU A 359 -24.87 -21.03 -23.75
CA LEU A 359 -25.27 -21.91 -24.85
C LEU A 359 -26.78 -21.89 -25.08
N ALA A 360 -27.58 -21.98 -24.00
CA ALA A 360 -29.03 -21.91 -24.08
C ALA A 360 -29.51 -20.55 -24.61
N VAL A 361 -28.90 -19.45 -24.18
CA VAL A 361 -29.20 -18.10 -24.68
C VAL A 361 -28.84 -17.98 -26.16
N SER A 362 -27.65 -18.43 -26.57
CA SER A 362 -27.20 -18.38 -27.97
C SER A 362 -28.10 -19.23 -28.89
N ALA A 363 -28.44 -20.46 -28.46
CA ALA A 363 -29.32 -21.34 -29.22
C ALA A 363 -30.76 -20.79 -29.28
N GLY A 364 -31.27 -20.28 -28.16
CA GLY A 364 -32.59 -19.65 -28.08
C GLY A 364 -32.69 -18.40 -28.96
N TYR A 365 -31.65 -17.56 -28.98
CA TYR A 365 -31.60 -16.38 -29.84
C TYR A 365 -31.60 -16.76 -31.32
N SER A 366 -30.77 -17.72 -31.72
CA SER A 366 -30.77 -18.21 -33.11
C SER A 366 -32.11 -18.82 -33.49
N LEU A 367 -32.70 -19.67 -32.63
CA LEU A 367 -34.02 -20.23 -32.87
C LEU A 367 -35.09 -19.14 -33.00
N TYR A 368 -35.07 -18.13 -32.13
CA TYR A 368 -35.96 -16.98 -32.21
C TYR A 368 -35.84 -16.25 -33.54
N LEU A 369 -34.61 -16.01 -34.03
CA LEU A 369 -34.39 -15.39 -35.33
C LEU A 369 -34.92 -16.24 -36.48
N TYR A 370 -34.73 -17.56 -36.45
CA TYR A 370 -35.28 -18.46 -37.48
C TYR A 370 -36.81 -18.51 -37.46
N LEU A 371 -37.42 -18.62 -36.27
CA LEU A 371 -38.88 -18.70 -36.12
C LEU A 371 -39.58 -17.37 -36.45
N SER A 372 -38.91 -16.24 -36.21
CA SER A 372 -39.43 -14.90 -36.50
C SER A 372 -39.14 -14.46 -37.94
N CYS A 373 -38.39 -15.25 -38.71
CA CYS A 373 -38.05 -14.92 -40.08
C CYS A 373 -39.25 -15.17 -41.00
N SER A 374 -39.68 -14.14 -41.72
CA SER A 374 -40.76 -14.23 -42.71
C SER A 374 -40.32 -14.72 -44.09
N PHE A 375 -39.01 -14.94 -44.29
CA PHE A 375 -38.44 -15.31 -45.58
C PHE A 375 -38.28 -16.82 -45.73
N ALA A 376 -38.49 -17.33 -46.95
CA ALA A 376 -38.25 -18.74 -47.25
C ALA A 376 -36.76 -19.09 -47.16
N LEU A 377 -36.46 -20.24 -46.54
CA LEU A 377 -35.10 -20.78 -46.49
C LEU A 377 -34.65 -21.28 -47.87
N LYS A 378 -33.39 -21.03 -48.20
CA LYS A 378 -32.69 -21.58 -49.35
C LYS A 378 -32.42 -23.07 -49.15
N GLY A 379 -32.05 -23.76 -50.24
CA GLY A 379 -31.73 -25.19 -50.20
C GLY A 379 -30.57 -25.54 -49.25
N MET A 380 -30.49 -26.81 -48.83
CA MET A 380 -29.51 -27.28 -47.84
C MET A 380 -28.03 -26.99 -48.21
N GLY A 381 -27.71 -26.81 -49.51
CA GLY A 381 -26.36 -26.47 -49.96
C GLY A 381 -25.80 -25.15 -49.42
N PHE A 382 -26.65 -24.22 -48.95
CA PHE A 382 -26.23 -22.94 -48.37
C PHE A 382 -25.85 -23.04 -46.89
N VAL A 383 -26.23 -24.13 -46.21
CA VAL A 383 -26.02 -24.31 -44.75
C VAL A 383 -24.53 -24.42 -44.42
N PHE A 384 -23.78 -25.27 -45.12
CA PHE A 384 -22.35 -25.47 -44.85
C PHE A 384 -21.49 -24.22 -45.04
N PRO A 385 -21.60 -23.44 -46.13
CA PRO A 385 -20.83 -22.21 -46.25
C PRO A 385 -21.24 -21.15 -45.22
N ALA A 386 -22.53 -21.06 -44.87
CA ALA A 386 -22.99 -20.16 -43.81
C ALA A 386 -22.42 -20.54 -42.43
N MET A 387 -22.41 -21.83 -42.10
CA MET A 387 -21.77 -22.35 -40.87
C MET A 387 -20.25 -22.12 -40.89
N ALA A 388 -19.58 -22.36 -42.00
CA ALA A 388 -18.14 -22.13 -42.10
C ALA A 388 -17.80 -20.64 -41.87
N LEU A 389 -18.57 -19.73 -42.46
CA LEU A 389 -18.36 -18.29 -42.31
C LEU A 389 -18.70 -17.81 -40.88
N GLY A 390 -19.79 -18.32 -40.28
CA GLY A 390 -20.13 -18.04 -38.88
C GLY A 390 -19.07 -18.56 -37.91
N LEU A 391 -18.50 -19.73 -38.15
CA LEU A 391 -17.42 -20.27 -37.33
C LEU A 391 -16.15 -19.41 -37.46
N LEU A 392 -15.80 -19.00 -38.69
CA LEU A 392 -14.68 -18.09 -38.92
C LEU A 392 -14.88 -16.76 -38.20
N ASN A 393 -16.08 -16.20 -38.22
CA ASN A 393 -16.41 -14.97 -37.50
C ASN A 393 -16.24 -15.14 -35.98
N ALA A 394 -16.89 -16.15 -35.41
CA ALA A 394 -16.80 -16.44 -33.99
C ALA A 394 -15.35 -16.66 -33.52
N VAL A 395 -14.55 -17.45 -34.25
CA VAL A 395 -13.14 -17.65 -33.91
C VAL A 395 -12.36 -16.34 -33.98
N THR A 396 -12.56 -15.55 -35.03
CA THR A 396 -11.86 -14.28 -35.29
C THR A 396 -12.13 -13.26 -34.19
N GLU A 397 -13.39 -13.06 -33.81
CA GLU A 397 -13.77 -12.08 -32.79
C GLU A 397 -13.39 -12.53 -31.39
N GLU A 398 -13.61 -13.80 -31.04
CA GLU A 398 -13.26 -14.30 -29.71
C GLU A 398 -11.74 -14.24 -29.47
N LEU A 399 -10.93 -14.54 -30.48
CA LEU A 399 -9.47 -14.39 -30.42
C LEU A 399 -9.07 -12.93 -30.18
N LEU A 400 -9.59 -11.99 -30.96
CA LEU A 400 -9.25 -10.57 -30.82
C LEU A 400 -9.66 -10.03 -29.45
N PHE A 401 -10.89 -10.28 -29.04
CA PHE A 401 -11.47 -9.61 -27.88
C PHE A 401 -11.30 -10.42 -26.59
N ARG A 402 -11.66 -11.71 -26.57
CA ARG A 402 -11.60 -12.49 -25.33
C ARG A 402 -10.22 -13.03 -25.02
N LEU A 403 -9.36 -13.24 -26.02
CA LEU A 403 -7.98 -13.65 -25.79
C LEU A 403 -7.03 -12.45 -25.72
N VAL A 404 -6.82 -11.74 -26.83
CA VAL A 404 -5.74 -10.76 -26.98
C VAL A 404 -6.03 -9.47 -26.20
N LEU A 405 -7.13 -8.77 -26.54
CA LEU A 405 -7.48 -7.49 -25.91
C LEU A 405 -7.67 -7.63 -24.40
N PHE A 406 -8.39 -8.66 -23.96
CA PHE A 406 -8.58 -8.91 -22.54
C PHE A 406 -7.24 -9.05 -21.79
N GLN A 407 -6.29 -9.82 -22.33
CA GLN A 407 -5.01 -10.04 -21.66
C GLN A 407 -4.17 -8.77 -21.58
N LEU A 408 -4.17 -7.96 -22.64
CA LEU A 408 -3.50 -6.66 -22.66
C LEU A 408 -4.13 -5.70 -21.63
N LEU A 409 -5.46 -5.65 -21.57
CA LEU A 409 -6.20 -4.86 -20.57
C LEU A 409 -5.96 -5.36 -19.14
N PHE A 410 -5.95 -6.67 -18.92
CA PHE A 410 -5.74 -7.25 -17.59
C PHE A 410 -4.35 -6.95 -17.03
N ARG A 411 -3.33 -6.91 -17.89
CA ARG A 411 -1.96 -6.51 -17.50
C ARG A 411 -1.88 -5.07 -16.99
N LEU A 412 -2.66 -4.16 -17.56
CA LEU A 412 -2.67 -2.75 -17.15
C LEU A 412 -3.61 -2.47 -15.98
N ILE A 413 -4.81 -3.06 -16.02
CA ILE A 413 -5.88 -2.77 -15.07
C ILE A 413 -5.76 -3.62 -13.79
N GLY A 414 -5.24 -4.85 -13.90
CA GLY A 414 -5.12 -5.80 -12.78
C GLY A 414 -6.45 -6.34 -12.26
N SER A 415 -7.60 -5.91 -12.81
CA SER A 415 -8.93 -6.33 -12.36
C SER A 415 -9.69 -7.05 -13.48
N MET A 416 -10.08 -8.30 -13.22
CA MET A 416 -10.82 -9.11 -14.19
C MET A 416 -12.15 -8.47 -14.59
N LYS A 417 -12.86 -7.87 -13.63
CA LYS A 417 -14.18 -7.25 -13.88
C LYS A 417 -14.06 -6.06 -14.83
N TRP A 418 -13.11 -5.17 -14.56
CA TRP A 418 -12.89 -3.97 -15.36
C TRP A 418 -12.30 -4.28 -16.73
N SER A 419 -11.36 -5.23 -16.82
CA SER A 419 -10.83 -5.67 -18.12
C SER A 419 -11.91 -6.30 -18.99
N ASN A 420 -12.81 -7.11 -18.41
CA ASN A 420 -13.95 -7.68 -19.13
C ASN A 420 -14.93 -6.60 -19.62
N LEU A 421 -15.21 -5.61 -18.76
CA LEU A 421 -16.09 -4.50 -19.10
C LEU A 421 -15.56 -3.68 -20.27
N VAL A 422 -14.30 -3.25 -20.19
CA VAL A 422 -13.67 -2.44 -21.24
C VAL A 422 -13.58 -3.22 -22.55
N GLN A 423 -13.17 -4.49 -22.53
CA GLN A 423 -13.15 -5.32 -23.73
C GLN A 423 -14.55 -5.49 -24.34
N ALA A 424 -15.60 -5.63 -23.54
CA ALA A 424 -16.96 -5.82 -24.02
C ALA A 424 -17.53 -4.55 -24.66
N VAL A 425 -17.22 -3.39 -24.10
CA VAL A 425 -17.54 -2.10 -24.70
C VAL A 425 -16.81 -1.92 -26.03
N ILE A 426 -15.50 -2.21 -26.09
CA ILE A 426 -14.73 -2.14 -27.35
C ILE A 426 -15.29 -3.10 -28.41
N TYR A 427 -15.67 -4.32 -28.01
CA TYR A 427 -16.36 -5.30 -28.85
C TYR A 427 -17.71 -4.80 -29.42
N GLY A 428 -18.44 -3.97 -28.67
CA GLY A 428 -19.71 -3.41 -29.13
C GLY A 428 -19.58 -2.36 -30.23
N PHE A 429 -18.47 -1.62 -30.31
CA PHE A 429 -18.34 -0.47 -31.22
C PHE A 429 -18.59 -0.76 -32.71
N PRO A 430 -18.07 -1.85 -33.31
CA PRO A 430 -18.42 -2.20 -34.69
C PRO A 430 -19.93 -2.30 -34.93
N HIS A 431 -20.68 -2.80 -33.95
CA HIS A 431 -22.13 -2.98 -34.02
C HIS A 431 -22.90 -1.67 -33.94
N LEU A 432 -22.33 -0.62 -33.34
CA LEU A 432 -22.90 0.74 -33.35
C LEU A 432 -23.05 1.26 -34.79
N PHE A 433 -22.04 1.02 -35.62
CA PHE A 433 -22.02 1.48 -37.02
C PHE A 433 -22.90 0.62 -37.93
N ILE A 434 -23.19 -0.61 -37.55
CA ILE A 434 -24.00 -1.55 -38.34
C ILE A 434 -25.50 -1.39 -38.01
N GLY A 435 -25.87 -1.33 -36.72
CA GLY A 435 -27.27 -1.40 -36.26
C GLY A 435 -27.66 -0.37 -35.20
N GLY A 436 -26.83 0.65 -34.96
CA GLY A 436 -27.15 1.76 -34.06
C GLY A 436 -27.01 1.44 -32.55
N PRO A 437 -27.48 2.36 -31.68
CA PRO A 437 -27.20 2.31 -30.24
C PRO A 437 -27.76 1.08 -29.52
N ALA A 438 -28.93 0.59 -29.92
CA ALA A 438 -29.53 -0.61 -29.32
C ALA A 438 -28.70 -1.85 -29.63
N PHE A 439 -28.24 -1.99 -30.89
CA PHE A 439 -27.41 -3.13 -31.29
C PHE A 439 -26.04 -3.11 -30.62
N PHE A 440 -25.44 -1.93 -30.46
CA PHE A 440 -24.27 -1.73 -29.60
C PHE A 440 -24.50 -2.24 -28.17
N GLY A 441 -25.63 -1.87 -27.54
CA GLY A 441 -25.97 -2.28 -26.18
C GLY A 441 -26.07 -3.80 -26.03
N TYR A 442 -26.78 -4.46 -26.94
CA TYR A 442 -26.91 -5.92 -26.96
C TYR A 442 -25.56 -6.61 -27.20
N ALA A 443 -24.77 -6.15 -28.17
CA ALA A 443 -23.44 -6.70 -28.46
C ALA A 443 -22.48 -6.52 -27.28
N ALA A 444 -22.45 -5.35 -26.65
CA ALA A 444 -21.62 -5.10 -25.47
C ALA A 444 -22.04 -6.00 -24.29
N PHE A 445 -23.35 -6.16 -24.04
CA PHE A 445 -23.85 -7.05 -22.99
C PHE A 445 -23.49 -8.51 -23.27
N TYR A 446 -23.74 -9.00 -24.48
CA TYR A 446 -23.37 -10.35 -24.87
C TYR A 446 -21.85 -10.55 -24.76
N GLY A 447 -21.07 -9.53 -25.12
CA GLY A 447 -19.62 -9.54 -24.98
C GLY A 447 -19.12 -9.63 -23.54
N LEU A 448 -19.85 -9.05 -22.57
CA LEU A 448 -19.59 -9.24 -21.14
C LEU A 448 -19.80 -10.70 -20.73
N VAL A 449 -20.90 -11.30 -21.18
CA VAL A 449 -21.29 -12.69 -20.87
C VAL A 449 -20.26 -13.67 -21.44
N LEU A 450 -19.88 -13.53 -22.71
CA LEU A 450 -18.87 -14.39 -23.35
C LEU A 450 -17.50 -14.27 -22.67
N GLY A 451 -17.13 -13.06 -22.24
CA GLY A 451 -15.92 -12.85 -21.47
C GLY A 451 -15.98 -13.51 -20.08
N TRP A 452 -17.11 -13.46 -19.38
CA TRP A 452 -17.33 -14.20 -18.14
C TRP A 452 -17.22 -15.73 -18.34
N ILE A 453 -17.84 -16.25 -19.40
CA ILE A 453 -17.79 -17.68 -19.78
C ILE A 453 -16.34 -18.11 -20.03
N THR A 454 -15.58 -17.32 -20.79
CA THR A 454 -14.16 -17.60 -21.08
C THR A 454 -13.34 -17.75 -19.80
N ARG A 455 -13.56 -16.87 -18.82
CA ARG A 455 -12.77 -16.83 -17.58
C ARG A 455 -13.15 -17.92 -16.60
N THR A 456 -14.44 -18.19 -16.44
CA THR A 456 -14.94 -19.28 -15.58
C THR A 456 -14.45 -20.65 -16.07
N ASN A 457 -14.37 -20.86 -17.37
CA ASN A 457 -13.88 -22.11 -17.96
C ASN A 457 -12.37 -22.15 -18.18
N ARG A 458 -11.65 -21.03 -17.97
CA ARG A 458 -10.23 -20.86 -18.28
C ARG A 458 -9.86 -21.26 -19.72
N SER A 459 -10.82 -21.14 -20.63
CA SER A 459 -10.74 -21.59 -22.02
C SER A 459 -11.60 -20.68 -22.89
N ILE A 460 -11.12 -20.36 -24.09
CA ILE A 460 -11.86 -19.56 -25.08
C ILE A 460 -12.90 -20.39 -25.85
N LEU A 461 -12.71 -21.72 -25.90
CA LEU A 461 -13.55 -22.62 -26.68
C LEU A 461 -15.05 -22.54 -26.32
N PRO A 462 -15.47 -22.46 -25.04
CA PRO A 462 -16.87 -22.27 -24.67
C PRO A 462 -17.49 -20.99 -25.24
N ALA A 463 -16.73 -19.90 -25.30
CA ALA A 463 -17.20 -18.64 -25.85
C ALA A 463 -17.30 -18.69 -27.39
N ILE A 464 -16.32 -19.33 -28.06
CA ILE A 464 -16.39 -19.61 -29.51
C ILE A 464 -17.64 -20.42 -29.84
N ILE A 465 -17.96 -21.46 -29.06
CA ILE A 465 -19.15 -22.29 -29.30
C ILE A 465 -20.44 -21.47 -29.15
N CYS A 466 -20.57 -20.69 -28.06
CA CYS A 466 -21.75 -19.85 -27.84
C CYS A 466 -21.89 -18.79 -28.96
N HIS A 467 -20.80 -18.13 -29.31
CA HIS A 467 -20.77 -17.12 -30.37
C HIS A 467 -21.13 -17.73 -31.71
N PHE A 468 -20.50 -18.86 -32.10
CA PHE A 468 -20.79 -19.56 -33.34
C PHE A 468 -22.28 -19.93 -33.46
N ILE A 469 -22.88 -20.42 -32.37
CA ILE A 469 -24.30 -20.78 -32.37
C ILE A 469 -25.19 -19.55 -32.55
N ALA A 470 -24.86 -18.43 -31.91
CA ALA A 470 -25.57 -17.16 -32.13
C ALA A 470 -25.40 -16.63 -33.56
N ASP A 471 -24.21 -16.80 -34.14
CA ASP A 471 -23.88 -16.35 -35.51
C ASP A 471 -24.61 -17.16 -36.58
N ILE A 472 -24.90 -18.44 -36.36
CA ILE A 472 -25.77 -19.21 -37.28
C ILE A 472 -27.11 -18.52 -37.48
N GLY A 473 -27.64 -17.86 -36.44
CA GLY A 473 -28.83 -17.00 -36.54
C GLY A 473 -28.50 -15.62 -37.10
N ALA A 474 -27.70 -14.82 -36.39
CA ALA A 474 -27.52 -13.39 -36.72
C ALA A 474 -26.85 -13.14 -38.07
N VAL A 475 -25.88 -13.97 -38.42
CA VAL A 475 -24.97 -13.79 -39.56
C VAL A 475 -25.23 -14.83 -40.64
N GLY A 476 -25.63 -16.03 -40.25
CA GLY A 476 -26.00 -17.13 -41.14
C GLY A 476 -27.37 -16.93 -41.78
N LEU A 477 -28.36 -16.40 -41.07
CA LEU A 477 -29.72 -16.24 -41.60
C LEU A 477 -29.77 -15.42 -42.90
N PRO A 478 -29.08 -14.25 -43.04
CA PRO A 478 -29.02 -13.52 -44.32
C PRO A 478 -28.48 -14.33 -45.51
N LEU A 479 -27.62 -15.31 -45.25
CA LEU A 479 -27.08 -16.21 -46.28
C LEU A 479 -28.07 -17.33 -46.64
N LEU A 480 -28.91 -17.69 -45.69
CA LEU A 480 -29.83 -18.84 -45.75
C LEU A 480 -31.25 -18.46 -46.18
N VAL A 481 -31.59 -17.18 -46.24
CA VAL A 481 -32.93 -16.72 -46.63
C VAL A 481 -32.94 -16.12 -48.03
N ASN A 482 -34.07 -16.24 -48.71
CA ASN A 482 -34.30 -15.58 -49.99
C ASN A 482 -35.09 -14.27 -49.78
N PRO A 483 -34.49 -13.08 -49.93
CA PRO A 483 -35.18 -11.81 -49.68
C PRO A 483 -36.23 -11.45 -50.74
N LEU A 484 -36.30 -12.21 -51.85
CA LEU A 484 -37.27 -12.02 -52.94
C LEU A 484 -38.31 -13.15 -52.94
N ARG A 485 -39.27 -13.05 -52.02
CA ARG A 485 -40.69 -13.39 -52.23
C ARG A 485 -41.54 -12.44 -51.40
#